data_AF-A0AAQ2I011-F1
#
_entry.id   AF-A0AAQ2I011-F1
#
_cell.length_a   1.000
_cell.length_b   1.000
_cell.length_c   1.000
_cell.angle_alpha   90.00
_cell.angle_beta   90.00
_cell.angle_gamma   90.00
#
_symmetry.space_group_name_H-M   'P 1'
#
loop_
_entity.id
_entity.type
_entity.pdbx_description
1 polymer ?
#
loop_
_entity_poly.entity_id
_entity_poly.type
_entity_poly.pdbx_seq_one_letter_code
_entity_poly.pdbx_strand_id
1 'polypeptide(L)'
;MSERRIELKCEFCTSSNLRAFVQHGSYFLRCISCSQSHVATSWLALSSEITESLRATVVSEEFQEIEFLAEGVGPNFISKVSKAAYAGQLVMLTSSSKNA
;
A
#
# COMPACT_ATOMS: atom_id res chain seq x y z
N MET A 1 14.66 -27.22 6.26
CA MET A 1 14.07 -26.45 7.39
C MET A 1 12.88 -25.70 6.83
N SER A 2 11.66 -25.96 7.31
CA SER A 2 10.46 -25.28 6.81
C SER A 2 10.45 -23.85 7.32
N GLU A 3 10.60 -22.88 6.41
CA GLU A 3 10.44 -21.46 6.72
C GLU A 3 8.99 -21.23 7.16
N ARG A 4 8.77 -20.98 8.45
CA ARG A 4 7.47 -20.50 8.92
C ARG A 4 7.27 -19.10 8.37
N ARG A 5 6.48 -18.97 7.30
CA ARG A 5 5.98 -17.66 6.85
C ARG A 5 5.03 -17.12 7.92
N ILE A 6 5.38 -15.99 8.50
CA ILE A 6 4.46 -15.20 9.32
C ILE A 6 3.43 -14.59 8.36
N GLU A 7 2.19 -15.06 8.44
CA GLU A 7 1.07 -14.52 7.66
C GLU A 7 0.38 -13.43 8.48
N LEU A 8 0.40 -12.19 7.97
CA LEU A 8 -0.36 -11.09 8.54
C LEU A 8 -1.86 -11.33 8.34
N LYS A 9 -2.62 -11.26 9.43
CA LYS A 9 -4.08 -11.43 9.43
C LYS A 9 -4.76 -10.23 10.06
N CYS A 10 -5.93 -9.88 9.53
CA CYS A 10 -6.82 -8.89 10.12
C CYS A 10 -7.26 -9.35 11.51
N GLU A 11 -7.07 -8.52 12.54
CA GLU A 11 -7.50 -8.86 13.90
C GLU A 11 -9.03 -8.94 14.06
N PHE A 12 -9.79 -8.29 13.18
CA PHE A 12 -11.26 -8.22 13.28
C PHE A 12 -11.98 -9.35 12.54
N CYS A 13 -11.51 -9.74 11.36
CA CYS A 13 -12.18 -10.74 10.52
C CYS A 13 -11.29 -11.94 10.17
N THR A 14 -10.04 -11.98 10.67
CA THR A 14 -9.03 -13.04 10.43
C THR A 14 -8.59 -13.23 8.98
N SER A 15 -9.13 -12.45 8.04
CA SER A 15 -8.71 -12.43 6.65
C SER A 15 -7.25 -12.05 6.50
N SER A 16 -6.52 -12.74 5.63
CA SER A 16 -5.16 -12.36 5.23
C SER A 16 -5.13 -11.35 4.07
N ASN A 17 -6.30 -10.88 3.61
CA ASN A 17 -6.40 -9.92 2.52
C ASN A 17 -6.18 -8.47 2.99
N LEU A 18 -4.96 -8.20 3.46
CA LEU A 18 -4.49 -6.86 3.81
C LEU A 18 -3.80 -6.22 2.60
N ARG A 19 -4.01 -4.92 2.41
CA ARG A 19 -3.32 -4.11 1.40
C ARG A 19 -2.77 -2.85 2.04
N ALA A 20 -1.69 -2.36 1.45
CA ALA A 20 -1.02 -1.14 1.86
C ALA A 20 -1.57 0.05 1.08
N PHE A 21 -1.77 1.15 1.79
CA PHE A 21 -2.34 2.37 1.26
C PHE A 21 -1.55 3.60 1.70
N VAL A 22 -1.65 4.66 0.91
CA VAL A 22 -1.15 5.99 1.24
C VAL A 22 -2.23 7.04 0.98
N GLN A 23 -2.52 7.86 1.99
CA GLN A 23 -3.47 8.97 1.88
C GLN A 23 -3.10 10.06 2.89
N HIS A 24 -3.20 11.34 2.51
CA HIS A 24 -2.88 12.49 3.38
C HIS A 24 -1.51 12.40 4.08
N GLY A 25 -0.51 11.78 3.44
CA GLY A 25 0.82 11.58 4.00
C GLY A 25 0.93 10.47 5.04
N SER A 26 -0.14 9.71 5.30
CA SER A 26 -0.11 8.50 6.12
C SER A 26 -0.02 7.27 5.23
N TYR A 27 0.88 6.36 5.60
CA TYR A 27 0.89 4.97 5.13
C TYR A 27 0.08 4.13 6.10
N PHE A 28 -0.79 3.24 5.61
CA PHE A 28 -1.52 2.33 6.46
C PHE A 28 -1.87 1.00 5.81
N LEU A 29 -2.16 -0.01 6.64
CA LEU A 29 -2.73 -1.28 6.20
C LEU A 29 -4.25 -1.27 6.39
N ARG A 30 -4.99 -1.68 5.36
CA ARG A 30 -6.44 -1.88 5.43
C ARG A 30 -6.81 -3.29 4.96
N CYS A 31 -7.72 -3.93 5.68
CA CYS A 31 -8.28 -5.21 5.29
C CYS A 31 -9.33 -5.01 4.21
N ILE A 32 -9.15 -5.64 3.06
CA ILE A 32 -10.09 -5.53 1.94
C ILE A 32 -11.39 -6.29 2.20
N SER A 33 -11.38 -7.26 3.11
CA SER A 33 -12.57 -8.07 3.44
C SER A 33 -13.55 -7.37 4.39
N CYS A 34 -13.07 -6.53 5.30
CA CYS A 34 -13.93 -5.87 6.31
C CYS A 34 -13.70 -4.35 6.44
N SER A 35 -12.86 -3.78 5.58
CA SER A 35 -12.49 -2.36 5.51
C SER A 35 -11.83 -1.75 6.76
N GLN A 36 -11.52 -2.56 7.78
CA GLN A 36 -10.82 -2.11 8.98
C GLN A 36 -9.35 -1.77 8.69
N SER A 37 -8.86 -0.69 9.30
CA SER A 37 -7.48 -0.24 9.20
C SER A 37 -6.72 -0.62 10.47
N HIS A 38 -5.47 -1.09 10.35
CA HIS A 38 -4.74 -1.70 11.46
C HIS A 38 -3.54 -0.87 11.93
N VAL A 39 -2.63 -0.55 11.01
CA VAL A 39 -1.35 0.09 11.32
C VAL A 39 -1.24 1.32 10.45
N ALA A 40 -0.88 2.46 11.05
CA ALA A 40 -0.61 3.69 10.34
C ALA A 40 0.75 4.28 10.78
N THR A 41 1.52 4.77 9.82
CA THR A 41 2.74 5.56 10.07
C THR A 41 2.86 6.67 9.04
N SER A 42 3.85 7.55 9.20
CA SER A 42 4.15 8.58 8.20
C SER A 42 4.66 7.94 6.90
N TRP A 43 4.05 8.29 5.76
CA TRP A 43 4.55 7.89 4.45
C TRP A 43 5.98 8.36 4.23
N LEU A 44 6.31 9.58 4.66
CA LEU A 44 7.67 10.11 4.51
C LEU A 44 8.69 9.26 5.28
N ALA A 45 8.33 8.79 6.48
CA ALA A 45 9.21 7.95 7.29
C ALA A 45 9.40 6.54 6.70
N LEU A 46 8.36 5.98 6.08
CA LEU A 46 8.45 4.65 5.47
C LEU A 46 9.11 4.69 4.08
N SER A 47 8.81 5.72 3.30
CA SER A 47 9.14 5.76 1.87
C SER A 47 10.65 5.71 1.60
N SER A 48 11.49 6.20 2.52
CA SER A 48 12.95 6.10 2.43
C SER A 48 13.47 4.68 2.56
N GLU A 49 12.71 3.80 3.20
CA GLU A 49 13.08 2.41 3.48
C GLU A 49 12.62 1.43 2.38
N ILE A 50 11.87 1.90 1.38
CA ILE A 50 11.37 1.07 0.29
C ILE A 50 12.49 0.79 -0.69
N THR A 51 13.00 -0.44 -0.64
CA THR A 51 14.06 -0.93 -1.53
C THR A 51 13.52 -1.80 -2.67
N GLU A 52 12.33 -2.36 -2.52
CA GLU A 52 11.68 -3.21 -3.52
C GLU A 52 10.75 -2.42 -4.42
N SER A 53 10.72 -2.77 -5.71
CA SER A 53 9.82 -2.13 -6.69
C SER A 53 8.37 -2.36 -6.32
N LEU A 54 7.63 -1.26 -6.19
CA LEU A 54 6.20 -1.26 -5.95
C LEU A 54 5.45 -0.64 -7.12
N ARG A 55 4.20 -1.04 -7.27
CA ARG A 55 3.21 -0.38 -8.12
C ARG A 55 2.29 0.47 -7.25
N ALA A 56 2.07 1.71 -7.67
CA ALA A 56 1.16 2.65 -7.04
C ALA A 56 -0.02 2.97 -7.96
N THR A 57 -1.23 2.73 -7.46
CA THR A 57 -2.49 2.94 -8.21
C THR A 57 -3.46 3.71 -7.31
N VAL A 58 -4.08 4.77 -7.82
CA VAL A 58 -5.23 5.42 -7.17
C VAL A 58 -6.43 4.49 -7.28
N VAL A 59 -7.13 4.29 -6.16
CA VAL A 59 -8.32 3.44 -6.09
C VAL A 59 -9.51 4.15 -5.46
N SER A 60 -10.72 3.61 -5.68
CA SER A 60 -11.93 4.03 -4.95
C SER A 60 -11.93 3.47 -3.52
N GLU A 61 -12.90 3.87 -2.69
CA GLU A 61 -13.09 3.30 -1.34
C GLU A 61 -13.47 1.81 -1.39
N GLU A 62 -14.08 1.35 -2.49
CA GLU A 62 -14.35 -0.05 -2.82
C GLU A 62 -13.14 -0.76 -3.49
N PHE A 63 -11.98 -0.10 -3.51
CA PHE A 63 -10.71 -0.62 -4.01
C PHE A 63 -10.67 -0.90 -5.51
N GLN A 64 -11.53 -0.25 -6.30
CA GLN A 64 -11.48 -0.32 -7.76
C GLN A 64 -10.34 0.55 -8.28
N GLU A 65 -9.53 0.05 -9.23
CA GLU A 65 -8.46 0.83 -9.85
C GLU A 65 -9.04 2.01 -10.66
N ILE A 66 -8.54 3.22 -10.39
CA ILE A 66 -8.92 4.46 -11.07
C ILE A 66 -7.79 4.93 -11.99
N GLU A 67 -6.56 5.04 -11.45
CA GLU A 67 -5.43 5.63 -12.17
C GLU A 67 -4.11 4.98 -11.75
N PHE A 68 -3.29 4.57 -12.72
CA PHE A 68 -1.91 4.17 -12.47
C PHE A 68 -0.99 5.39 -12.34
N LEU A 69 -0.25 5.49 -11.23
CA LEU A 69 0.65 6.63 -10.97
C LEU A 69 2.10 6.34 -11.40
N ALA A 70 2.64 5.23 -10.90
CA ALA A 70 4.03 4.85 -11.06
C ALA A 70 4.28 3.39 -10.70
N GLU A 71 5.38 2.86 -11.22
CA GLU A 71 5.98 1.61 -10.80
C GLU A 71 7.48 1.85 -10.58
N GLY A 72 8.05 1.28 -9.53
CA GLY A 72 9.47 1.39 -9.20
C GLY A 72 9.75 1.72 -7.74
N VAL A 73 10.91 2.33 -7.49
CA VAL A 73 11.36 2.84 -6.19
C VAL A 73 12.01 4.21 -6.32
N GLY A 74 12.34 4.83 -5.20
CA GLY A 74 13.17 6.04 -5.15
C GLY A 74 12.41 7.35 -5.38
N PRO A 75 13.13 8.48 -5.51
CA PRO A 75 12.56 9.81 -5.33
C PRO A 75 11.40 10.16 -6.28
N ASN A 76 11.47 9.73 -7.54
CA ASN A 76 10.40 9.98 -8.52
C ASN A 76 9.11 9.22 -8.17
N PHE A 77 9.23 7.94 -7.78
CA PHE A 77 8.10 7.14 -7.32
C PHE A 77 7.47 7.75 -6.07
N ILE A 78 8.30 8.06 -5.06
CA ILE A 78 7.86 8.66 -3.80
C ILE A 78 7.15 10.00 -4.04
N SER A 79 7.69 10.84 -4.93
CA SER A 79 7.10 12.14 -5.27
C SER A 79 5.71 12.00 -5.88
N LYS A 80 5.52 11.06 -6.83
CA LYS A 80 4.22 10.81 -7.45
C LYS A 80 3.17 10.31 -6.46
N VAL A 81 3.54 9.34 -5.61
CA VAL A 81 2.65 8.84 -4.54
C VAL A 81 2.29 9.97 -3.57
N SER A 82 3.29 10.75 -3.14
CA SER A 82 3.09 11.85 -2.19
C SER A 82 2.16 12.92 -2.74
N LYS A 83 2.32 13.27 -4.03
CA LYS A 83 1.46 14.26 -4.71
C LYS A 83 0.00 13.82 -4.73
N ALA A 84 -0.27 12.56 -5.11
CA ALA A 84 -1.62 12.01 -5.15
C ALA A 84 -2.24 11.92 -3.74
N ALA A 85 -1.49 11.38 -2.78
CA ALA A 85 -1.94 11.25 -1.39
C ALA A 85 -2.22 12.62 -0.75
N TYR A 86 -1.42 13.65 -1.04
CA TYR A 86 -1.63 15.01 -0.54
C TYR A 86 -2.90 15.64 -1.11
N ALA A 87 -3.27 15.29 -2.35
CA ALA A 87 -4.54 15.67 -2.96
C ALA A 87 -5.76 14.92 -2.38
N GLY A 88 -5.55 14.03 -1.41
CA GLY A 88 -6.60 13.24 -0.75
C GLY A 88 -6.97 11.95 -1.47
N GLN A 89 -6.26 11.60 -2.54
CA GLN A 89 -6.50 10.34 -3.26
C GLN A 89 -6.03 9.14 -2.43
N LEU A 90 -6.80 8.05 -2.47
CA LEU A 90 -6.43 6.79 -1.86
C LEU A 90 -5.50 6.01 -2.79
N VAL A 91 -4.22 5.92 -2.45
CA VAL A 91 -3.22 5.22 -3.28
C VAL A 91 -2.97 3.84 -2.69
N MET A 92 -3.24 2.78 -3.45
CA MET A 92 -2.89 1.41 -3.10
C MET A 92 -1.47 1.08 -3.59
N LEU A 93 -0.69 0.43 -2.72
CA LEU A 93 0.64 -0.09 -3.03
C LEU A 93 0.60 -1.61 -3.16
N THR A 94 1.14 -2.14 -4.24
CA THR A 94 1.30 -3.58 -4.48
C THR A 94 2.72 -3.90 -4.90
N SER A 95 3.19 -5.12 -4.65
CA SER A 95 4.51 -5.55 -5.14
C SER A 95 4.50 -5.56 -6.67
N SER A 96 5.57 -5.05 -7.29
CA SER A 96 5.81 -5.20 -8.72
C SER A 96 6.29 -6.62 -9.03
N SER A 97 5.52 -7.63 -8.63
CA SER A 97 5.80 -9.00 -9.03
C SER A 97 5.27 -9.18 -10.45
N LYS A 98 6.17 -9.18 -11.44
CA LYS A 98 5.88 -9.85 -12.72
C LYS A 98 5.46 -11.27 -12.35
N ASN A 99 4.24 -11.66 -12.71
CA ASN A 99 3.83 -13.07 -12.67
C ASN A 99 4.94 -13.93 -13.28
N ALA A 100 5.47 -14.85 -12.49
CA ALA A 100 6.04 -16.10 -12.97
C ALA A 100 5.07 -17.20 -12.53
#